data_AF-D1ZZN1-F1
#
_entry.id   AF-D1ZZN1-F1
#
_cell.length_a   1.000
_cell.length_b   1.000
_cell.length_c   1.000
_cell.angle_alpha   90.00
_cell.angle_beta   90.00
_cell.angle_gamma   90.00
#
_symmetry.space_group_name_H-M   'P 1'
#
loop_
_entity.id
_entity.type
_entity.pdbx_description
1 polymer ?
#
loop_
_entity_poly.entity_id
_entity_poly.type
_entity_poly.pdbx_seq_one_letter_code
_entity_poly.pdbx_strand_id
1 'polypeptide(L)'
;MAGKGDGEGEGNVLKLENQILVIKYVILFTNIILAMIGLSLLVLCIWLRVEPGIADFLEKLNSTDFYIGLYVLIVCAILVMIVSVIGCLSALQESALALLVIFLLNAGVAVKNVVV
;
A
#
# COMPACT_ATOMS: atom_id res chain seq x y z
N MET A 1 24.39 18.45 -46.69
CA MET A 1 23.75 17.18 -46.30
C MET A 1 24.16 16.93 -44.85
N ALA A 2 23.38 17.47 -43.92
CA ALA A 2 22.36 16.72 -43.16
C ALA A 2 23.00 15.61 -42.31
N GLY A 3 22.99 15.79 -40.98
CA GLY A 3 23.42 14.75 -40.04
C GLY A 3 24.11 15.26 -38.78
N LYS A 4 23.50 16.20 -38.04
CA LYS A 4 23.93 16.51 -36.66
C LYS A 4 22.74 17.07 -35.90
N GLY A 5 21.88 16.17 -35.41
CA GLY A 5 20.65 16.53 -34.70
C GLY A 5 20.05 15.44 -33.79
N ASP A 6 20.45 14.18 -33.93
CA ASP A 6 19.80 13.08 -33.18
C ASP A 6 20.28 12.89 -31.72
N GLY A 7 21.43 13.45 -31.34
CA GLY A 7 22.04 13.19 -30.02
C GLY A 7 21.51 14.04 -28.85
N GLU A 8 20.96 15.23 -29.13
CA GLU A 8 20.39 16.10 -28.08
C GLU A 8 18.96 15.69 -27.68
N GLY A 9 18.25 14.99 -28.56
CA GLY A 9 16.91 14.46 -28.29
C GLY A 9 16.95 13.27 -27.32
N GLU A 10 17.78 12.26 -27.60
CA GLU A 10 17.89 11.06 -26.74
C GLU A 10 18.36 11.38 -25.32
N GLY A 11 19.34 12.30 -25.16
CA GLY A 11 19.84 12.70 -23.85
C GLY A 11 18.76 13.37 -22.97
N ASN A 12 17.83 14.11 -23.57
CA ASN A 12 16.72 14.73 -22.86
C ASN A 12 15.62 13.73 -22.51
N VAL A 13 15.36 12.73 -23.37
CA VAL A 13 14.41 11.65 -23.09
C VAL A 13 14.90 10.79 -21.91
N LEU A 14 16.16 10.36 -21.91
CA LEU A 14 16.75 9.60 -20.80
C LEU A 14 16.72 10.39 -19.47
N LYS A 15 16.91 11.72 -19.55
CA LYS A 15 16.82 12.58 -18.38
C LYS A 15 15.39 12.61 -17.83
N LEU A 16 14.36 12.67 -18.68
CA LEU A 16 12.96 12.65 -18.28
C LEU A 16 12.58 11.30 -17.66
N GLU A 17 13.00 10.19 -18.25
CA GLU A 17 12.74 8.84 -17.71
C GLU A 17 13.34 8.67 -16.30
N ASN A 18 14.56 9.14 -16.09
CA ASN A 18 15.19 9.07 -14.77
C ASN A 18 14.46 9.91 -13.71
N GLN A 19 13.95 11.10 -14.07
CA GLN A 19 13.16 11.92 -13.15
C GLN A 19 11.84 11.22 -12.75
N ILE A 20 11.18 10.57 -13.72
CA ILE A 20 9.94 9.83 -13.49
C ILE A 20 10.18 8.63 -12.56
N LEU A 21 11.30 7.91 -12.75
CA LEU A 21 11.67 6.77 -11.89
C LEU A 21 11.89 7.18 -10.43
N VAL A 22 12.57 8.31 -10.19
CA VAL A 22 12.80 8.82 -8.83
C VAL A 22 11.47 9.12 -8.13
N ILE A 23 10.55 9.80 -8.81
CA ILE A 23 9.23 10.14 -8.26
C ILE A 23 8.44 8.87 -7.91
N LYS A 24 8.45 7.87 -8.80
CA LYS A 24 7.79 6.57 -8.56
C LYS A 24 8.33 5.86 -7.34
N TYR A 25 9.65 5.85 -7.17
CA TYR A 25 10.29 5.18 -6.03
C TYR A 25 9.95 5.86 -4.70
N VAL A 26 9.92 7.19 -4.68
CA VAL A 26 9.51 7.97 -3.49
C VAL A 26 8.05 7.68 -3.14
N ILE A 27 7.14 7.68 -4.12
CA ILE A 27 5.72 7.36 -3.91
C ILE A 27 5.58 5.94 -3.36
N LEU A 28 6.25 4.95 -3.96
CA LEU A 28 6.20 3.56 -3.51
C LEU A 28 6.69 3.41 -2.07
N PHE A 29 7.81 4.04 -1.72
CA PHE A 29 8.39 3.96 -0.38
C PHE A 29 7.47 4.56 0.69
N THR A 30 6.98 5.78 0.48
CA THR A 30 6.04 6.42 1.40
C THR A 30 4.77 5.59 1.57
N ASN A 31 4.31 4.97 0.48
CA ASN A 31 3.10 4.18 0.47
C ASN A 31 3.23 2.84 1.21
N ILE A 32 4.39 2.17 1.12
CA ILE A 32 4.73 0.99 1.94
C ILE A 32 4.72 1.36 3.44
N ILE A 33 5.25 2.53 3.80
CA ILE A 33 5.22 3.00 5.20
C ILE A 33 3.77 3.20 5.67
N LEU A 34 2.93 3.84 4.86
CA LEU A 34 1.50 3.99 5.17
C LEU A 34 0.80 2.64 5.34
N ALA A 35 1.13 1.64 4.52
CA ALA A 35 0.61 0.29 4.66
C ALA A 35 1.02 -0.36 5.98
N MET A 36 2.29 -0.21 6.40
CA MET A 36 2.78 -0.70 7.69
C MET A 36 2.07 -0.03 8.88
N ILE A 37 1.79 1.27 8.77
CA ILE A 37 1.03 2.03 9.78
C ILE A 37 -0.43 1.54 9.83
N GLY A 38 -1.08 1.33 8.68
CA GLY A 38 -2.43 0.78 8.62
C GLY A 38 -2.53 -0.61 9.26
N LEU A 39 -1.58 -1.49 8.96
CA LEU A 39 -1.49 -2.83 9.55
C LEU A 39 -1.25 -2.79 11.06
N SER A 40 -0.34 -1.94 11.54
CA SER A 40 -0.07 -1.84 12.98
C SER A 40 -1.29 -1.32 13.75
N LEU A 41 -2.02 -0.35 13.21
CA LEU A 41 -3.28 0.13 13.79
C LEU A 41 -4.35 -0.96 13.82
N LEU A 42 -4.52 -1.74 12.74
CA LEU A 42 -5.46 -2.86 12.72
C LEU A 42 -5.08 -3.93 13.76
N VAL A 43 -3.81 -4.29 13.85
CA VAL A 43 -3.31 -5.24 14.84
C VAL A 43 -3.56 -4.73 16.26
N LEU A 44 -3.26 -3.45 16.53
CA LEU A 44 -3.52 -2.85 17.84
C LEU A 44 -5.01 -2.83 18.18
N CYS A 45 -5.89 -2.49 17.23
CA CYS A 45 -7.34 -2.52 17.42
C CYS A 45 -7.87 -3.93 17.69
N ILE A 46 -7.36 -4.93 16.97
CA ILE A 46 -7.73 -6.34 17.18
C ILE A 46 -7.22 -6.81 18.54
N TRP A 47 -5.98 -6.48 18.90
CA TRP A 47 -5.38 -6.79 20.20
C TRP A 47 -6.24 -6.23 21.34
N LEU A 48 -6.61 -4.95 21.25
CA LEU A 48 -7.50 -4.29 22.20
C LEU A 48 -8.87 -4.96 22.33
N ARG A 49 -9.35 -5.63 21.27
CA ARG A 49 -10.62 -6.35 21.30
C ARG A 49 -10.51 -7.76 21.87
N VAL A 50 -9.36 -8.40 21.74
CA VAL A 50 -9.12 -9.77 22.22
C VAL A 50 -8.74 -9.77 23.70
N GLU A 51 -8.11 -8.71 24.21
CA GLU A 51 -7.63 -8.67 25.59
C GLU A 51 -8.76 -8.37 26.60
N PRO A 52 -9.22 -9.36 27.39
CA PRO A 52 -10.36 -9.20 28.30
C PRO A 52 -10.03 -8.26 29.48
N GLY A 53 -8.74 -8.14 29.85
CA GLY A 53 -8.31 -7.22 30.90
C GLY A 53 -8.46 -5.75 30.53
N ILE A 54 -8.32 -5.41 29.24
CA ILE A 54 -8.48 -4.02 28.77
C ILE A 54 -9.95 -3.63 28.76
N ALA A 55 -10.86 -4.56 28.42
CA ALA A 55 -12.30 -4.33 28.49
C ALA A 55 -12.76 -3.93 29.91
N ASP A 56 -12.27 -4.62 30.94
CA ASP A 56 -12.58 -4.33 32.35
C ASP A 56 -12.06 -2.96 32.81
N PHE A 57 -10.86 -2.55 32.35
CA PHE A 57 -10.32 -1.21 32.60
C PHE A 57 -11.07 -0.11 31.83
N LEU A 58 -11.51 -0.39 30.61
CA LEU A 58 -12.28 0.55 29.79
C LEU A 58 -13.72 0.74 30.30
N GLU A 59 -14.32 -0.31 30.85
CA GLU A 59 -15.64 -0.28 31.45
C GLU A 59 -15.63 0.52 32.77
N LYS A 60 -14.58 0.36 33.60
CA LYS A 60 -14.37 1.17 34.82
C LYS A 60 -14.16 2.67 34.56
N LEU A 61 -13.67 3.04 33.38
CA LEU A 61 -13.45 4.45 33.00
C LEU A 61 -14.72 5.10 32.41
N ASN A 62 -15.85 4.38 32.37
CA ASN A 62 -17.19 4.88 32.03
C ASN A 62 -17.26 5.73 30.74
N SER A 63 -16.65 5.27 29.64
CA SER A 63 -16.44 6.12 28.47
C SER A 63 -16.95 5.47 27.18
N THR A 64 -18.22 5.67 26.87
CA THR A 64 -18.79 5.50 25.51
C THR A 64 -17.89 6.15 24.45
N ASP A 65 -17.25 7.27 24.81
CA ASP A 65 -16.32 8.01 23.97
C ASP A 65 -15.07 7.20 23.57
N PHE A 66 -14.58 6.31 24.43
CA PHE A 66 -13.45 5.46 24.08
C PHE A 66 -13.85 4.44 23.00
N TYR A 67 -15.05 3.88 23.12
CA TYR A 67 -15.57 2.92 22.14
C TYR A 67 -15.79 3.58 20.77
N ILE A 68 -16.28 4.82 20.77
CA ILE A 68 -16.39 5.66 19.57
C ILE A 68 -15.01 5.91 18.96
N GLY A 69 -14.02 6.30 19.77
CA GLY A 69 -12.65 6.52 19.32
C GLY A 69 -12.03 5.26 18.67
N LEU A 70 -12.24 4.09 19.26
CA LEU A 70 -11.74 2.81 18.73
C LEU A 70 -12.38 2.49 17.37
N TYR A 71 -13.69 2.69 17.20
CA TYR A 71 -14.36 2.50 15.91
C TYR A 71 -13.83 3.46 14.84
N VAL A 72 -13.63 4.74 15.18
CA VAL A 72 -13.04 5.72 14.26
C VAL A 72 -11.61 5.30 13.87
N LEU A 73 -10.82 4.78 14.81
CA LEU A 73 -9.47 4.30 14.53
C LEU A 73 -9.45 3.15 13.52
N ILE A 74 -10.38 2.18 13.66
CA ILE A 74 -10.53 1.06 12.74
C ILE A 74 -10.90 1.56 11.33
N VAL A 75 -11.86 2.48 11.24
CA VAL A 75 -12.26 3.07 9.95
C VAL A 75 -11.08 3.80 9.30
N CYS A 76 -10.36 4.62 10.06
CA CYS A 76 -9.15 5.30 9.57
C CYS A 76 -8.09 4.29 9.08
N ALA A 77 -7.85 3.20 9.80
CA ALA A 77 -6.88 2.19 9.41
C ALA A 77 -7.25 1.49 8.09
N ILE A 78 -8.54 1.19 7.89
CA ILE A 78 -9.05 0.64 6.61
C ILE A 78 -8.88 1.64 5.47
N LEU A 79 -9.22 2.92 5.70
CA LEU A 79 -9.04 3.96 4.69
C LEU A 79 -7.57 4.12 4.29
N VAL A 80 -6.65 4.12 5.26
CA VAL A 80 -5.20 4.18 5.01
C VAL A 80 -4.74 2.95 4.21
N MET A 81 -5.25 1.76 4.50
CA MET A 81 -4.98 0.55 3.70
C MET A 81 -5.47 0.68 2.25
N ILE A 82 -6.68 1.23 2.03
CA ILE A 82 -7.21 1.42 0.67
C ILE A 82 -6.37 2.44 -0.11
N VAL A 83 -6.08 3.58 0.50
CA VAL A 83 -5.22 4.62 -0.10
C VAL A 83 -3.85 4.04 -0.42
N SER A 84 -3.31 3.17 0.45
CA SER A 84 -2.02 2.56 0.19
C SER A 84 -2.08 1.58 -1.01
N VAL A 85 -3.10 0.75 -1.12
CA VAL A 85 -3.23 -0.15 -2.27
C VAL A 85 -3.29 0.64 -3.59
N ILE A 86 -4.06 1.72 -3.63
CA ILE A 86 -4.16 2.59 -4.82
C ILE A 86 -2.82 3.27 -5.13
N GLY A 87 -2.09 3.74 -4.12
CA GLY A 87 -0.77 4.36 -4.28
C GLY A 87 0.28 3.39 -4.85
N CYS A 88 0.26 2.13 -4.38
CA CYS A 88 1.11 1.08 -4.94
C CYS A 88 0.74 0.79 -6.41
N LEU A 89 -0.55 0.64 -6.73
CA LEU A 89 -1.00 0.38 -8.10
C LEU A 89 -0.60 1.51 -9.06
N SER A 90 -0.73 2.76 -8.63
CA SER A 90 -0.38 3.95 -9.41
C SER A 90 1.12 4.05 -9.68
N ALA A 91 1.96 3.73 -8.69
CA ALA A 91 3.42 3.74 -8.83
C ALA A 91 3.94 2.62 -9.76
N LEU A 92 3.19 1.51 -9.86
CA LEU A 92 3.58 0.29 -10.56
C LEU A 92 3.09 0.19 -12.02
N GLN A 93 2.32 1.18 -12.49
CA GLN A 93 1.56 1.09 -13.75
C GLN A 93 2.40 1.02 -15.04
N GLU A 94 3.72 1.18 -15.01
CA GLU A 94 4.58 1.06 -16.21
C GLU A 94 5.25 -0.30 -16.44
N SER A 95 5.39 -1.16 -15.42
CA SER A 95 6.06 -2.47 -15.60
C SER A 95 5.50 -3.60 -14.72
N ALA A 96 4.79 -3.26 -13.64
CA ALA A 96 4.31 -4.27 -12.70
C ALA A 96 2.95 -4.86 -13.08
N LEU A 97 2.12 -4.23 -13.92
CA LEU A 97 0.87 -4.86 -14.36
C LEU A 97 1.13 -6.18 -15.10
N ALA A 98 2.19 -6.25 -15.92
CA ALA A 98 2.62 -7.49 -16.57
C ALA A 98 3.14 -8.54 -15.56
N LEU A 99 3.98 -8.14 -14.60
CA LEU A 99 4.52 -9.05 -13.57
C LEU A 99 3.46 -9.53 -12.57
N LEU A 100 2.51 -8.68 -12.18
CA LEU A 100 1.43 -8.99 -11.25
C LEU A 100 0.38 -9.90 -11.91
N VAL A 101 0.07 -9.69 -13.20
CA VAL A 101 -0.76 -10.62 -13.99
C VAL A 101 -0.10 -11.99 -14.11
N ILE A 102 1.21 -12.06 -14.40
CA ILE A 102 1.95 -13.33 -14.45
C ILE A 102 1.97 -14.00 -13.07
N PHE A 103 2.22 -13.27 -11.98
CA PHE A 103 2.24 -13.83 -10.64
C PHE A 103 0.86 -14.33 -10.19
N LEU A 104 -0.21 -13.57 -10.43
CA LEU A 104 -1.58 -14.00 -10.11
C LEU A 104 -2.04 -15.17 -10.98
N LEU A 105 -1.63 -15.25 -12.24
CA LEU A 105 -1.89 -16.40 -13.10
C LEU A 105 -1.19 -17.66 -12.54
N ASN A 106 0.09 -17.56 -12.16
CA ASN A 106 0.84 -18.67 -11.57
C ASN A 106 0.31 -19.08 -10.19
N ALA A 107 -0.02 -18.11 -9.33
CA ALA A 107 -0.62 -18.37 -8.02
C ALA A 107 -2.02 -18.98 -8.16
N GLY A 108 -2.84 -18.50 -9.09
CA GLY A 108 -4.17 -19.07 -9.39
C GLY A 108 -4.10 -20.50 -9.94
N VAL A 109 -3.09 -20.80 -10.77
CA VAL A 109 -2.78 -22.17 -11.21
C VAL A 109 -2.36 -23.04 -10.03
N ALA A 110 -1.50 -22.54 -9.13
CA ALA A 110 -1.07 -23.28 -7.95
C ALA A 110 -2.21 -23.56 -6.96
N VAL A 111 -3.13 -22.60 -6.75
CA VAL A 111 -4.31 -22.79 -5.90
C VAL A 111 -5.28 -23.82 -6.50
N LYS A 112 -5.48 -23.82 -7.82
CA LYS A 112 -6.26 -24.88 -8.49
C LYS A 112 -5.60 -26.26 -8.38
N ASN A 113 -4.27 -26.33 -8.40
CA ASN A 113 -3.52 -27.59 -8.29
C ASN A 113 -3.36 -28.10 -6.85
N VAL A 114 -3.62 -27.25 -5.85
CA VAL A 114 -3.65 -27.60 -4.41
C VAL A 114 -5.06 -27.97 -3.94
N VAL A 115 -6.10 -27.49 -4.63
CA VAL A 115 -7.53 -27.73 -4.28
C VAL A 115 -8.15 -28.88 -5.09
N VAL A 116 -7.43 -29.45 -6.05
CA VAL A 116 -7.77 -30.70 -6.77
C VAL A 116 -6.86 -31.82 -6.28
#